data_AF-U7UVS2-F1
#
_entry.id   AF-U7UVS2-F1
#
_cell.length_a   1.000
_cell.length_b   1.000
_cell.length_c   1.000
_cell.angle_alpha   90.00
_cell.angle_beta   90.00
_cell.angle_gamma   90.00
#
_symmetry.space_group_name_H-M   'P 1'
#
loop_
_entity.id
_entity.type
_entity.pdbx_description
1 polymer ?
#
loop_
_entity_poly.entity_id
_entity_poly.type
_entity_poly.pdbx_seq_one_letter_code
_entity_poly.pdbx_strand_id
1 'polypeptide(L)'
;MDGIDRVSLYQSVQSIVDENKDYLYDFIFEQFEGSFWIDLSKLLKLNIAILAGIEEKFLINSYNVEIDKIEFNEVYIENLNRFKLENDFIKEKNLSKLESFTETIGKSKDEYYAFNSLIKLLSDINNSIINQLQTNGEYIHNSRLSMDHFAGNKVFLSHAFDDKLYTLSLFIFMLKKGIFLYVDWIFSPKFQNGVDIKNNLSKHLSESRQLLFLRTVNSEFSIRGSGNIRGWCSWELGTFYTLNKMKSDDKYYIELYKGKNNQQNNKQLDGIKPLKAIFSGRLV
;
A
#
# COMPACT_ATOMS: atom_id res chain seq x y z
N MET A 1 -14.48 -3.50 1.74
CA MET A 1 -13.94 -3.32 3.09
C MET A 1 -13.70 -1.84 3.28
N ASP A 2 -14.28 -1.26 4.33
CA ASP A 2 -14.15 0.18 4.56
C ASP A 2 -12.82 0.48 5.25
N GLY A 3 -12.24 1.65 4.95
CA GLY A 3 -11.03 2.13 5.63
C GLY A 3 -9.70 1.58 5.11
N ILE A 4 -9.67 1.01 3.90
CA ILE A 4 -8.43 0.51 3.26
C ILE A 4 -8.06 1.26 1.97
N ASP A 5 -8.91 2.16 1.46
CA ASP A 5 -8.48 3.18 0.49
C ASP A 5 -7.39 4.07 1.10
N ARG A 6 -6.57 4.73 0.27
CA ARG A 6 -5.34 5.36 0.75
C ARG A 6 -5.64 6.46 1.76
N VAL A 7 -6.56 7.37 1.46
CA VAL A 7 -6.92 8.47 2.36
C VAL A 7 -7.43 7.90 3.69
N SER A 8 -8.40 6.99 3.69
CA SER A 8 -8.96 6.45 4.93
C SER A 8 -7.95 5.61 5.72
N LEU A 9 -7.14 4.79 5.03
CA LEU A 9 -6.08 4.00 5.65
C LEU A 9 -5.04 4.91 6.29
N TYR A 10 -4.60 5.93 5.56
CA TYR A 10 -3.60 6.88 6.06
C TYR A 10 -4.14 7.70 7.22
N GLN A 11 -5.40 8.13 7.18
CA GLN A 11 -6.05 8.79 8.31
C GLN A 11 -6.15 7.86 9.53
N SER A 12 -6.51 6.58 9.33
CA SER A 12 -6.56 5.60 10.41
C SER A 12 -5.19 5.32 11.02
N VAL A 13 -4.11 5.35 10.23
CA VAL A 13 -2.75 5.20 10.77
C VAL A 13 -2.31 6.51 11.41
N GLN A 14 -2.60 7.66 10.81
CA GLN A 14 -2.31 8.98 11.36
C GLN A 14 -2.92 9.15 12.76
N SER A 15 -4.16 8.70 12.97
CA SER A 15 -4.77 8.75 14.30
C SER A 15 -4.04 7.85 15.30
N ILE A 16 -3.46 6.73 14.87
CA ILE A 16 -2.61 5.91 15.75
C ILE A 16 -1.31 6.66 16.07
N VAL A 17 -0.72 7.38 15.11
CA VAL A 17 0.51 8.15 15.34
C VAL A 17 0.25 9.36 16.26
N ASP A 18 -0.89 10.03 16.12
CA ASP A 18 -1.21 11.25 16.85
C ASP A 18 -1.91 11.00 18.21
N GLU A 19 -2.67 9.91 18.36
CA GLU A 19 -3.44 9.59 19.56
C GLU A 19 -2.84 8.42 20.36
N ASN A 20 -2.25 8.76 21.50
CA ASN A 20 -1.59 7.85 22.42
C ASN A 20 -2.58 7.24 23.43
N LYS A 21 -3.50 6.37 22.99
CA LYS A 21 -4.63 5.87 23.84
C LYS A 21 -5.06 4.40 23.66
N ASP A 22 -4.30 3.54 22.98
CA ASP A 22 -4.68 2.12 22.79
C ASP A 22 -3.60 1.20 23.39
N TYR A 23 -3.95 0.04 23.96
CA TYR A 23 -2.94 -0.90 24.47
C TYR A 23 -2.04 -1.44 23.34
N LEU A 24 -2.60 -1.52 22.12
CA LEU A 24 -1.87 -1.84 20.91
C LEU A 24 -0.96 -0.69 20.46
N TYR A 25 -1.19 0.55 20.91
CA TYR A 25 -0.32 1.68 20.62
C TYR A 25 1.06 1.43 21.21
N ASP A 26 1.17 1.09 22.50
CA ASP A 26 2.49 0.84 23.12
C ASP A 26 3.21 -0.31 22.41
N PHE A 27 2.49 -1.40 22.11
CA PHE A 27 3.04 -2.51 21.35
C PHE A 27 3.54 -2.09 19.96
N ILE A 28 2.73 -1.39 19.17
CA ILE A 28 3.10 -0.96 17.81
C ILE A 28 4.22 0.08 17.86
N PHE A 29 4.12 1.07 18.75
CA PHE A 29 5.06 2.17 18.90
C PHE A 29 6.44 1.67 19.28
N GLU A 30 6.53 0.72 20.21
CA GLU A 30 7.78 0.07 20.64
C GLU A 30 8.46 -0.75 19.55
N GLN A 31 7.77 -1.04 18.44
CA GLN A 31 8.38 -1.74 17.30
C GLN A 31 9.17 -0.79 16.41
N PHE A 32 9.03 0.53 16.50
CA PHE A 32 9.69 1.46 15.59
C PHE A 32 10.51 2.53 16.32
N GLU A 33 11.53 3.04 15.63
CA GLU A 33 12.36 4.16 16.11
C GLU A 33 11.55 5.45 16.25
N GLY A 34 11.84 6.28 17.27
CA GLY A 34 11.06 7.50 17.53
C GLY A 34 11.05 8.52 16.38
N SER A 35 12.18 8.67 15.68
CA SER A 35 12.30 9.55 14.51
C SER A 35 11.48 9.06 13.31
N PHE A 36 11.30 7.74 13.18
CA PHE A 36 10.50 7.15 12.11
C PHE A 36 9.03 7.59 12.19
N TRP A 37 8.46 7.68 13.38
CA TRP A 37 7.07 8.12 13.57
C TRP A 37 6.84 9.56 13.11
N ILE A 38 7.83 10.44 13.32
CA ILE A 38 7.78 11.83 12.86
C ILE A 38 7.73 11.89 11.33
N ASP A 39 8.61 11.15 10.66
CA ASP A 39 8.67 11.13 9.20
C ASP A 39 7.47 10.41 8.58
N LEU A 40 6.97 9.35 9.21
CA LEU A 40 5.73 8.68 8.82
C LEU A 40 4.54 9.63 8.92
N SER A 41 4.38 10.35 10.05
CA SER A 41 3.32 11.34 10.23
C SER A 41 3.32 12.39 9.11
N LYS A 42 4.50 12.91 8.75
CA LYS A 42 4.63 13.89 7.67
C LYS A 42 4.30 13.29 6.29
N LEU A 43 4.73 12.06 6.02
CA LEU A 43 4.38 11.34 4.79
C LEU A 43 2.87 11.09 4.66
N LEU A 44 2.22 10.66 5.73
CA LEU A 44 0.77 10.43 5.76
C LEU A 44 0.02 11.73 5.50
N LYS A 45 0.37 12.83 6.21
CA LYS A 45 -0.23 14.16 6.01
C LYS A 45 -0.10 14.65 4.57
N LEU A 46 1.08 14.50 3.96
CA LEU A 46 1.27 14.82 2.53
C LEU A 46 0.27 14.07 1.65
N ASN A 47 0.21 12.74 1.78
CA ASN A 47 -0.61 11.93 0.88
C ASN A 47 -2.10 12.18 1.12
N ILE A 48 -2.52 12.34 2.37
CA ILE A 48 -3.90 12.71 2.73
C ILE A 48 -4.26 14.06 2.10
N ALA A 49 -3.42 15.08 2.29
CA ALA A 49 -3.67 16.41 1.77
C ALA A 49 -3.79 16.42 0.24
N ILE A 50 -2.90 15.72 -0.46
CA ILE A 50 -2.91 15.68 -1.93
C ILE A 50 -4.08 14.88 -2.49
N LEU A 51 -4.48 13.77 -1.84
CA LEU A 51 -5.49 12.84 -2.37
C LEU A 51 -6.93 13.17 -1.94
N ALA A 52 -7.15 13.96 -0.89
CA ALA A 52 -8.49 14.36 -0.46
C ALA A 52 -9.24 15.10 -1.59
N GLY A 53 -10.52 14.79 -1.82
CA GLY A 53 -11.25 15.40 -2.95
C GLY A 53 -11.02 14.70 -4.30
N ILE A 54 -9.99 13.86 -4.40
CA ILE A 54 -9.54 13.23 -5.64
C ILE A 54 -9.77 11.72 -5.59
N GLU A 55 -9.20 11.01 -4.62
CA GLU A 55 -9.19 9.54 -4.61
C GLU A 55 -10.61 8.94 -4.63
N GLU A 56 -11.55 9.54 -3.90
CA GLU A 56 -12.93 9.06 -3.79
C GLU A 56 -13.60 8.91 -5.16
N LYS A 57 -13.24 9.75 -6.14
CA LYS A 57 -13.81 9.72 -7.50
C LYS A 57 -13.34 8.52 -8.30
N PHE A 58 -12.23 7.90 -7.91
CA PHE A 58 -11.62 6.74 -8.58
C PHE A 58 -11.87 5.41 -7.86
N LEU A 59 -12.46 5.40 -6.67
CA LEU A 59 -12.74 4.16 -5.93
C LEU A 59 -13.71 3.23 -6.67
N ILE A 60 -13.56 1.92 -6.48
CA ILE A 60 -14.44 0.91 -7.11
C ILE A 60 -15.91 1.05 -6.66
N ASN A 61 -16.15 1.63 -5.49
CA ASN A 61 -17.48 1.85 -4.92
C ASN A 61 -18.06 3.24 -5.27
N SER A 62 -17.35 4.10 -6.01
CA SER A 62 -17.87 5.42 -6.40
C SER A 62 -18.72 5.33 -7.67
N TYR A 63 -19.96 4.91 -7.48
CA TYR A 63 -20.95 4.81 -8.56
C TYR A 63 -21.38 6.19 -9.05
N ASN A 64 -21.45 6.37 -10.38
CA ASN A 64 -21.99 7.56 -11.06
C ASN A 64 -21.27 8.90 -10.79
N VAL A 65 -20.05 8.88 -10.26
CA VAL A 65 -19.22 10.08 -10.18
C VAL A 65 -18.51 10.27 -11.52
N GLU A 66 -18.94 11.28 -12.27
CA GLU A 66 -18.20 11.76 -13.44
C GLU A 66 -16.90 12.41 -12.97
N ILE A 67 -15.81 12.07 -13.65
CA ILE A 67 -14.47 12.56 -13.30
C ILE A 67 -14.14 13.62 -14.33
N ASP A 68 -14.32 14.88 -13.96
CA ASP A 68 -13.91 15.99 -14.82
C ASP A 68 -12.43 16.32 -14.61
N LYS A 69 -11.72 16.51 -15.72
CA LYS A 69 -10.29 16.79 -15.72
C LYS A 69 -9.98 18.19 -15.20
N ILE A 70 -10.85 19.17 -15.47
CA ILE A 70 -10.68 20.54 -14.99
C ILE A 70 -10.84 20.55 -13.47
N GLU A 71 -11.93 19.96 -12.98
CA GLU A 71 -12.20 19.82 -11.55
C GLU A 71 -11.07 19.07 -10.83
N PHE A 72 -10.56 17.96 -11.38
CA PHE A 72 -9.41 17.26 -10.81
C PHE A 72 -8.19 18.19 -10.71
N ASN A 73 -7.86 18.94 -11.76
CA ASN A 73 -6.73 19.85 -11.72
C ASN A 73 -6.92 20.99 -10.70
N GLU A 74 -8.13 21.53 -10.56
CA GLU A 74 -8.46 22.57 -9.58
C GLU A 74 -8.29 22.06 -8.14
N VAL A 75 -8.89 20.91 -7.83
CA VAL A 75 -8.76 20.27 -6.50
C VAL A 75 -7.29 19.96 -6.19
N TYR A 76 -6.54 19.46 -7.16
CA TYR A 76 -5.11 19.18 -6.98
C TYR A 76 -4.31 20.45 -6.62
N ILE A 77 -4.57 21.56 -7.32
CA ILE A 77 -3.89 22.85 -7.08
C ILE A 77 -4.25 23.38 -5.69
N GLU A 78 -5.52 23.33 -5.30
CA GLU A 78 -5.98 23.76 -3.97
C GLU A 78 -5.29 22.95 -2.87
N ASN A 79 -5.29 21.62 -2.99
CA ASN A 79 -4.65 20.70 -2.06
C ASN A 79 -3.15 20.98 -1.92
N LEU A 80 -2.45 21.17 -3.05
CA LEU A 80 -1.01 21.45 -3.05
C LEU A 80 -0.71 22.80 -2.38
N ASN A 81 -1.50 23.84 -2.66
CA ASN A 81 -1.32 25.15 -2.04
C ASN A 81 -1.56 25.10 -0.53
N ARG A 82 -2.60 24.40 -0.09
CA ARG A 82 -2.87 24.18 1.34
C ARG A 82 -1.72 23.44 2.02
N PHE A 83 -1.25 22.34 1.42
CA PHE A 83 -0.12 21.58 1.96
C PHE A 83 1.13 22.45 2.13
N LYS A 84 1.46 23.29 1.13
CA LYS A 84 2.61 24.21 1.16
C LYS A 84 2.54 25.26 2.26
N LEU A 85 1.34 25.73 2.62
CA LEU A 85 1.16 26.70 3.71
C LEU A 85 1.39 26.07 5.09
N GLU A 86 1.06 24.78 5.22
CA GLU A 86 1.05 24.08 6.49
C GLU A 86 2.35 23.28 6.76
N ASN A 87 3.19 23.00 5.75
CA ASN A 87 4.32 22.07 5.86
C ASN A 87 5.54 22.44 5.00
N ASP A 88 6.75 22.34 5.58
CA ASP A 88 8.05 22.57 4.92
C ASP A 88 8.90 21.30 4.75
N PHE A 89 8.33 20.12 5.04
CA PHE A 89 9.06 18.85 5.11
C PHE A 89 9.65 18.37 3.78
N ILE A 90 9.06 18.76 2.64
CA ILE A 90 9.43 18.21 1.34
C ILE A 90 10.64 18.95 0.77
N LYS A 91 11.68 18.18 0.41
CA LYS A 91 12.84 18.70 -0.32
C LYS A 91 12.41 19.39 -1.61
N GLU A 92 13.05 20.51 -1.94
CA GLU A 92 12.77 21.34 -3.12
C GLU A 92 12.56 20.51 -4.41
N LYS A 93 13.44 19.54 -4.67
CA LYS A 93 13.32 18.63 -5.83
C LYS A 93 11.96 17.90 -5.91
N ASN A 94 11.44 17.43 -4.78
CA ASN A 94 10.15 16.73 -4.74
C ASN A 94 8.98 17.73 -4.82
N LEU A 95 9.15 18.92 -4.25
CA LEU A 95 8.17 20.00 -4.38
C LEU A 95 8.00 20.42 -5.84
N SER A 96 9.09 20.62 -6.58
CA SER A 96 9.05 20.94 -8.01
C SER A 96 8.34 19.86 -8.84
N LYS A 97 8.47 18.57 -8.45
CA LYS A 97 7.72 17.48 -9.10
C LYS A 97 6.21 17.59 -8.85
N LEU A 98 5.80 17.97 -7.63
CA LEU A 98 4.39 18.18 -7.30
C LEU A 98 3.84 19.40 -8.06
N GLU A 99 4.59 20.49 -8.15
CA GLU A 99 4.15 21.70 -8.86
C GLU A 99 4.03 21.48 -10.37
N SER A 100 5.00 20.79 -10.98
CA SER A 100 4.96 20.43 -12.41
C SER A 100 3.94 19.33 -12.75
N PHE A 101 3.31 18.70 -11.76
CA PHE A 101 2.30 17.67 -12.01
C PHE A 101 1.04 18.22 -12.69
N THR A 102 0.72 19.50 -12.51
CA THR A 102 -0.38 20.19 -13.21
C THR A 102 -0.26 20.07 -14.74
N GLU A 103 0.96 20.17 -15.28
CA GLU A 103 1.21 19.93 -16.70
C GLU A 103 0.98 18.46 -17.09
N THR A 104 1.31 17.53 -16.19
CA THR A 104 1.10 16.09 -16.40
C THR A 104 -0.39 15.77 -16.46
N ILE A 105 -1.21 16.39 -15.61
CA ILE A 105 -2.67 16.32 -15.70
C ILE A 105 -3.10 16.81 -17.08
N GLY A 106 -2.70 18.02 -17.48
CA GLY A 106 -3.02 18.60 -18.79
C GLY A 106 -2.68 17.71 -19.98
N LYS A 107 -1.50 17.09 -19.97
CA LYS A 107 -0.99 16.20 -21.05
C LYS A 107 -1.55 14.77 -21.00
N SER A 108 -2.20 14.36 -19.91
CA SER A 108 -2.73 13.00 -19.74
C SER A 108 -3.87 12.72 -20.71
N LYS A 109 -3.89 11.49 -21.24
CA LYS A 109 -4.90 11.02 -22.20
C LYS A 109 -6.33 11.09 -21.65
N ASP A 110 -6.49 10.77 -20.38
CA ASP A 110 -7.72 10.89 -19.61
C ASP A 110 -7.40 10.96 -18.11
N GLU A 111 -8.44 11.11 -17.31
CA GLU A 111 -8.38 11.33 -15.86
C GLU A 111 -7.85 10.10 -15.12
N TYR A 112 -8.10 8.90 -15.64
CA TYR A 112 -7.55 7.66 -15.09
C TYR A 112 -6.03 7.58 -15.31
N TYR A 113 -5.53 7.99 -16.48
CA TYR A 113 -4.09 8.12 -16.71
C TYR A 113 -3.47 9.19 -15.80
N ALA A 114 -4.14 10.33 -15.61
CA ALA A 114 -3.68 11.37 -14.71
C ALA A 114 -3.61 10.86 -13.26
N PHE A 115 -4.67 10.21 -12.76
CA PHE A 115 -4.70 9.65 -11.41
C PHE A 115 -3.65 8.56 -11.19
N ASN A 116 -3.50 7.63 -12.14
CA ASN A 116 -2.44 6.62 -12.07
C ASN A 116 -1.04 7.24 -12.02
N SER A 117 -0.84 8.37 -12.72
CA SER A 117 0.41 9.13 -12.68
C SER A 117 0.60 9.84 -11.34
N LEU A 118 -0.47 10.34 -10.72
CA LEU A 118 -0.44 10.93 -9.37
C LEU A 118 -0.03 9.88 -8.33
N ILE A 119 -0.64 8.69 -8.36
CA ILE A 119 -0.29 7.59 -7.46
C ILE A 119 1.18 7.19 -7.60
N LYS A 120 1.70 7.16 -8.84
CA LYS A 120 3.12 6.89 -9.09
C LYS A 120 4.03 8.00 -8.56
N LEU A 121 3.69 9.26 -8.81
CA LEU A 121 4.44 10.41 -8.29
C LEU A 121 4.54 10.37 -6.76
N LEU A 122 3.41 10.15 -6.09
CA LEU A 122 3.36 10.03 -4.63
C LEU A 122 4.19 8.83 -4.16
N SER A 123 4.07 7.68 -4.82
CA SER A 123 4.87 6.48 -4.50
C SER A 123 6.38 6.76 -4.62
N ASP A 124 6.82 7.46 -5.66
CA ASP A 124 8.23 7.83 -5.84
C ASP A 124 8.73 8.75 -4.72
N ILE A 125 7.94 9.76 -4.34
CA ILE A 125 8.27 10.69 -3.24
C ILE A 125 8.36 9.90 -1.92
N ASN A 126 7.34 9.09 -1.64
CA ASN A 126 7.25 8.27 -0.43
C ASN A 126 8.44 7.32 -0.32
N ASN A 127 8.75 6.59 -1.39
CA ASN A 127 9.84 5.62 -1.43
C ASN A 127 11.20 6.31 -1.27
N SER A 128 11.40 7.49 -1.87
CA SER A 128 12.62 8.27 -1.68
C SER A 128 12.88 8.60 -0.21
N ILE A 129 11.83 8.88 0.57
CA ILE A 129 11.93 9.25 1.97
C ILE A 129 12.10 7.99 2.81
N ILE A 130 11.23 6.98 2.62
CA ILE A 130 11.31 5.70 3.33
C ILE A 130 12.69 5.05 3.15
N ASN A 131 13.24 5.02 1.92
CA ASN A 131 14.55 4.45 1.66
C ASN A 131 15.67 5.17 2.41
N GLN A 132 15.58 6.49 2.60
CA GLN A 132 16.56 7.25 3.39
C GLN A 132 16.51 6.86 4.87
N LEU A 133 15.32 6.57 5.40
CA LEU A 133 15.16 6.05 6.76
C LEU A 133 15.80 4.67 6.88
N GLN A 134 15.56 3.76 5.92
CA GLN A 134 16.17 2.43 5.94
C GLN A 134 17.70 2.46 5.86
N THR A 135 18.29 3.44 5.17
CA THR A 135 19.76 3.56 5.08
C THR A 135 20.39 4.06 6.37
N ASN A 136 19.62 4.77 7.22
CA ASN A 136 20.13 5.40 8.43
C ASN A 136 20.04 4.48 9.67
N GLY A 137 19.44 3.29 9.55
CA GLY A 137 19.37 2.29 10.63
C GLY A 137 18.20 1.31 10.48
N GLU A 138 18.10 0.35 11.40
CA GLU A 138 16.91 -0.49 11.55
C GLU A 138 15.80 0.33 12.19
N TYR A 139 14.72 0.59 11.45
CA TYR A 139 13.56 1.35 11.94
C TYR A 139 12.47 0.42 12.50
N ILE A 140 12.68 -0.90 12.49
CA ILE A 140 11.81 -1.89 13.16
C ILE A 140 12.64 -2.79 14.07
N HIS A 141 12.26 -2.88 15.34
CA HIS A 141 12.85 -3.78 16.32
C HIS A 141 12.31 -5.20 16.16
N ASN A 142 12.83 -5.96 15.19
CA ASN A 142 12.40 -7.33 14.90
C ASN A 142 12.46 -8.28 16.11
N SER A 143 13.31 -7.99 17.10
CA SER A 143 13.43 -8.77 18.34
C SER A 143 12.27 -8.58 19.34
N ARG A 144 11.45 -7.54 19.17
CA ARG A 144 10.32 -7.20 20.06
C ARG A 144 8.95 -7.63 19.51
N LEU A 145 8.88 -7.95 18.22
CA LEU A 145 7.70 -8.57 17.61
C LEU A 145 7.56 -9.99 18.14
N SER A 146 6.88 -10.17 19.26
CA SER A 146 6.52 -11.51 19.76
C SER A 146 5.60 -12.19 18.75
N MET A 147 6.17 -13.10 17.95
CA MET A 147 5.41 -13.88 16.99
C MET A 147 4.34 -14.76 17.68
N ASP A 148 4.49 -15.02 18.98
CA ASP A 148 3.53 -15.78 19.77
C ASP A 148 2.19 -15.06 19.90
N HIS A 149 2.19 -13.72 19.93
CA HIS A 149 0.95 -12.92 19.97
C HIS A 149 0.09 -13.10 18.71
N PHE A 150 0.74 -13.35 17.57
CA PHE A 150 0.08 -13.55 16.28
C PHE A 150 0.16 -15.01 15.83
N ALA A 151 0.43 -15.95 16.73
CA ALA A 151 0.61 -17.35 16.43
C ALA A 151 -0.62 -17.90 15.68
N GLY A 152 -0.48 -18.04 14.36
CA GLY A 152 -1.55 -18.52 13.48
C GLY A 152 -2.35 -17.45 12.72
N ASN A 153 -2.05 -16.17 12.88
CA ASN A 153 -2.67 -15.05 12.14
C ASN A 153 -1.67 -14.35 11.20
N LYS A 154 -0.65 -15.08 10.75
CA LYS A 154 0.31 -14.60 9.75
C LYS A 154 -0.30 -14.65 8.35
N VAL A 155 -0.29 -13.50 7.68
CA VAL A 155 -0.76 -13.30 6.31
C VAL A 155 0.42 -12.87 5.45
N PHE A 156 0.61 -13.51 4.30
CA PHE A 156 1.62 -13.08 3.34
C PHE A 156 1.05 -11.97 2.45
N LEU A 157 1.73 -10.81 2.36
CA LEU A 157 1.35 -9.75 1.44
C LEU A 157 2.13 -9.85 0.12
N SER A 158 1.45 -10.24 -0.96
CA SER A 158 1.97 -10.10 -2.32
C SER A 158 1.67 -8.70 -2.85
N HIS A 159 2.70 -7.93 -3.21
CA HIS A 159 2.57 -6.52 -3.56
C HIS A 159 3.72 -6.04 -4.46
N ALA A 160 3.56 -4.85 -5.06
CA ALA A 160 4.66 -4.21 -5.77
C ALA A 160 5.60 -3.50 -4.79
N PHE A 161 6.90 -3.64 -5.01
CA PHE A 161 7.94 -2.97 -4.23
C PHE A 161 7.77 -1.45 -4.14
N ASP A 162 7.14 -0.85 -5.16
CA ASP A 162 6.92 0.59 -5.25
C ASP A 162 5.83 1.11 -4.29
N ASP A 163 5.01 0.25 -3.67
CA ASP A 163 3.88 0.63 -2.79
C ASP A 163 4.28 0.74 -1.30
N LYS A 164 5.47 1.23 -0.96
CA LYS A 164 6.00 1.15 0.43
C LYS A 164 5.13 1.84 1.48
N LEU A 165 4.73 3.10 1.28
CA LEU A 165 3.91 3.79 2.28
C LEU A 165 2.58 3.07 2.49
N TYR A 166 1.93 2.63 1.40
CA TYR A 166 0.67 1.90 1.50
C TYR A 166 0.82 0.58 2.24
N THR A 167 1.84 -0.22 1.89
CA THR A 167 2.06 -1.52 2.52
C THR A 167 2.51 -1.41 3.97
N LEU A 168 3.26 -0.36 4.32
CA LEU A 168 3.58 -0.01 5.70
C LEU A 168 2.33 0.39 6.49
N SER A 169 1.50 1.28 5.96
CA SER A 169 0.24 1.67 6.60
C SER A 169 -0.71 0.48 6.75
N LEU A 170 -0.79 -0.37 5.72
CA LEU A 170 -1.58 -1.59 5.76
C LEU A 170 -1.06 -2.57 6.82
N PHE A 171 0.25 -2.70 6.97
CA PHE A 171 0.86 -3.50 8.05
C PHE A 171 0.42 -2.99 9.43
N ILE A 172 0.56 -1.69 9.70
CA ILE A 172 0.15 -1.08 10.98
C ILE A 172 -1.35 -1.28 11.23
N PHE A 173 -2.18 -1.06 10.21
CA PHE A 173 -3.63 -1.28 10.29
C PHE A 173 -3.97 -2.74 10.59
N MET A 174 -3.31 -3.70 9.92
CA MET A 174 -3.52 -5.13 10.11
C MET A 174 -3.07 -5.61 11.49
N LEU A 175 -1.96 -5.07 12.02
CA LEU A 175 -1.51 -5.34 13.39
C LEU A 175 -2.60 -4.97 14.39
N LYS A 176 -3.21 -3.78 14.26
CA LYS A 176 -4.36 -3.37 15.10
C LYS A 176 -5.56 -4.31 14.98
N LYS A 177 -5.68 -5.06 13.89
CA LYS A 177 -6.74 -6.06 13.67
C LYS A 177 -6.33 -7.48 14.09
N GLY A 178 -5.20 -7.64 14.77
CA GLY A 178 -4.70 -8.94 15.24
C GLY A 178 -4.09 -9.82 14.14
N ILE A 179 -3.66 -9.21 13.03
CA ILE A 179 -3.02 -9.88 11.89
C ILE A 179 -1.56 -9.46 11.81
N PHE A 180 -0.67 -10.44 11.74
CA PHE A 180 0.72 -10.18 11.33
C PHE A 180 0.81 -10.22 9.81
N LEU A 181 0.85 -9.05 9.18
CA LEU A 181 1.01 -8.93 7.73
C LEU A 181 2.50 -8.95 7.37
N TYR A 182 2.97 -10.03 6.76
CA TYR A 182 4.34 -10.13 6.29
C TYR A 182 4.53 -9.31 5.00
N VAL A 183 5.35 -8.26 5.09
CA VAL A 183 5.74 -7.38 3.98
C VAL A 183 7.23 -7.57 3.70
N ASP A 184 7.58 -8.01 2.49
CA ASP A 184 8.93 -8.45 2.15
C ASP A 184 10.01 -7.38 2.38
N TRP A 185 9.82 -6.15 1.89
CA TRP A 185 10.82 -5.08 1.99
C TRP A 185 11.01 -4.55 3.41
N ILE A 186 10.07 -4.87 4.32
CA ILE A 186 10.10 -4.53 5.73
C ILE A 186 10.96 -5.54 6.50
N PHE A 187 10.68 -6.84 6.30
CA PHE A 187 11.24 -7.91 7.13
C PHE A 187 12.40 -8.68 6.49
N SER A 188 12.59 -8.54 5.18
CA SER A 188 13.67 -9.25 4.48
C SER A 188 14.97 -8.47 4.57
N PRO A 189 16.11 -9.16 4.81
CA PRO A 189 17.41 -8.54 4.63
C PRO A 189 17.67 -8.24 3.14
N LYS A 190 18.68 -7.41 2.88
CA LYS A 190 19.18 -7.21 1.51
C LYS A 190 19.89 -8.49 1.04
N PHE A 191 19.32 -9.18 0.07
CA PHE A 191 19.89 -10.38 -0.53
C PHE A 191 20.82 -10.05 -1.70
N GLN A 192 21.84 -10.89 -1.91
CA GLN A 192 22.83 -10.72 -2.99
C GLN A 192 22.39 -11.40 -4.30
N ASN A 193 21.45 -12.34 -4.24
CA ASN A 193 21.02 -13.10 -5.41
C ASN A 193 19.55 -13.52 -5.32
N GLY A 194 18.98 -13.93 -6.46
CA GLY A 194 17.58 -14.33 -6.56
C GLY A 194 17.24 -15.68 -5.93
N VAL A 195 18.23 -16.53 -5.65
CA VAL A 195 18.01 -17.83 -4.97
C VAL A 195 17.68 -17.59 -3.51
N ASP A 196 18.44 -16.73 -2.83
CA ASP A 196 18.20 -16.36 -1.45
C ASP A 196 16.85 -15.65 -1.27
N ILE A 197 16.51 -14.76 -2.20
CA ILE A 197 15.18 -14.12 -2.25
C ILE A 197 14.09 -15.20 -2.31
N LYS A 198 14.17 -16.13 -3.27
CA LYS A 198 13.17 -17.19 -3.42
C LYS A 198 13.07 -18.09 -2.19
N ASN A 199 14.20 -18.46 -1.59
CA ASN A 199 14.22 -19.29 -0.39
C ASN A 199 13.54 -18.57 0.79
N ASN A 200 13.84 -17.29 0.97
CA ASN A 200 13.20 -16.47 2.00
C ASN A 200 11.68 -16.34 1.77
N LEU A 201 11.27 -15.93 0.57
CA LEU A 201 9.84 -15.79 0.24
C LEU A 201 9.10 -17.13 0.37
N SER A 202 9.70 -18.24 -0.05
CA SER A 202 9.10 -19.58 0.09
C SER A 202 8.88 -19.97 1.55
N LYS A 203 9.83 -19.67 2.43
CA LYS A 203 9.69 -19.87 3.88
C LYS A 203 8.54 -19.04 4.44
N HIS A 204 8.49 -17.75 4.12
CA HIS A 204 7.42 -16.89 4.64
C HIS A 204 6.04 -17.22 4.07
N LEU A 205 5.96 -17.71 2.82
CA LEU A 205 4.73 -18.23 2.21
C LEU A 205 4.24 -19.51 2.89
N SER A 206 5.13 -20.43 3.25
CA SER A 206 4.74 -21.69 3.92
C SER A 206 4.30 -21.48 5.37
N GLU A 207 4.87 -20.49 6.05
CA GLU A 207 4.48 -20.09 7.41
C GLU A 207 3.16 -19.29 7.45
N SER A 208 2.73 -18.72 6.34
CA SER A 208 1.52 -17.90 6.26
C SER A 208 0.27 -18.76 6.07
N ARG A 209 -0.81 -18.45 6.79
CA ARG A 209 -2.09 -19.18 6.65
C ARG A 209 -2.94 -18.66 5.49
N GLN A 210 -2.85 -17.36 5.22
CA GLN A 210 -3.60 -16.70 4.16
C GLN A 210 -2.64 -15.86 3.31
N LEU A 211 -3.03 -15.62 2.06
CA LEU A 211 -2.34 -14.72 1.15
C LEU A 211 -3.24 -13.53 0.87
N LEU A 212 -2.66 -12.33 0.89
CA LEU A 212 -3.28 -11.09 0.47
C LEU A 212 -2.53 -10.53 -0.72
N PHE A 213 -3.20 -10.37 -1.85
CA PHE A 213 -2.66 -9.69 -3.02
C PHE A 213 -3.12 -8.23 -3.05
N LEU A 214 -2.18 -7.30 -3.09
CA LEU A 214 -2.47 -5.88 -3.26
C LEU A 214 -2.52 -5.54 -4.75
N ARG A 215 -3.73 -5.37 -5.30
CA ARG A 215 -3.97 -5.00 -6.70
C ARG A 215 -3.90 -3.48 -6.86
N THR A 216 -2.79 -2.98 -7.38
CA THR A 216 -2.53 -1.54 -7.62
C THR A 216 -2.05 -1.33 -9.05
N VAL A 217 -1.98 -0.06 -9.45
CA VAL A 217 -1.34 0.38 -10.70
C VAL A 217 0.14 0.00 -10.81
N ASN A 218 0.76 -0.34 -9.66
CA ASN A 218 2.14 -0.79 -9.58
C ASN A 218 2.25 -2.31 -9.65
N SER A 219 1.29 -3.10 -9.16
CA SER A 219 1.38 -4.57 -9.17
C SER A 219 0.74 -5.24 -10.38
N GLU A 220 -0.22 -4.57 -11.03
CA GLU A 220 -0.89 -5.07 -12.23
C GLU A 220 -0.74 -4.09 -13.40
N PHE A 221 -0.27 -4.59 -14.53
CA PHE A 221 -0.23 -3.85 -15.77
C PHE A 221 -1.53 -3.99 -16.54
N SER A 222 -2.18 -2.86 -16.83
CA SER A 222 -3.30 -2.77 -17.76
C SER A 222 -2.83 -2.87 -19.22
N ILE A 223 -2.38 -4.05 -19.65
CA ILE A 223 -1.98 -4.35 -21.03
C ILE A 223 -3.19 -4.95 -21.78
N ARG A 224 -3.33 -4.68 -23.09
CA ARG A 224 -4.36 -5.30 -23.94
C ARG A 224 -4.34 -6.83 -23.77
N GLY A 225 -5.43 -7.44 -23.30
CA GLY A 225 -5.51 -8.89 -23.05
C GLY A 225 -6.18 -9.22 -21.72
N SER A 226 -5.65 -10.15 -20.94
CA SER A 226 -6.20 -10.47 -19.61
C SER A 226 -5.57 -9.64 -18.47
N GLY A 227 -4.89 -8.52 -18.77
CA GLY A 227 -3.99 -7.90 -17.79
C GLY A 227 -2.79 -8.81 -17.43
N ASN A 228 -1.76 -8.25 -16.79
CA ASN A 228 -0.60 -9.02 -16.32
C ASN A 228 -0.18 -8.56 -14.92
N ILE A 229 -0.05 -9.49 -14.00
CA ILE A 229 0.54 -9.28 -12.67
C ILE A 229 2.06 -9.31 -12.79
N ARG A 230 2.77 -8.40 -12.09
CA ARG A 230 4.25 -8.37 -12.08
C ARG A 230 4.86 -9.72 -11.72
N GLY A 231 6.03 -10.01 -12.28
CA GLY A 231 6.65 -11.34 -12.23
C GLY A 231 6.82 -11.92 -10.81
N TRP A 232 7.27 -11.11 -9.84
CA TRP A 232 7.39 -11.56 -8.45
C TRP A 232 6.04 -11.84 -7.81
N CYS A 233 5.07 -10.93 -7.94
CA CYS A 233 3.72 -11.16 -7.42
C CYS A 233 3.05 -12.39 -8.06
N SER A 234 3.21 -12.56 -9.38
CA SER A 234 2.71 -13.73 -10.08
C SER A 234 3.35 -15.03 -9.59
N TRP A 235 4.66 -15.01 -9.27
CA TRP A 235 5.36 -16.17 -8.72
C TRP A 235 4.88 -16.49 -7.31
N GLU A 236 4.66 -15.49 -6.46
CA GLU A 236 4.12 -15.65 -5.10
C GLU A 236 2.72 -16.26 -5.11
N LEU A 237 1.83 -15.72 -5.96
CA LEU A 237 0.49 -16.26 -6.18
C LEU A 237 0.53 -17.73 -6.59
N GLY A 238 1.34 -18.06 -7.60
CA GLY A 238 1.52 -19.42 -8.09
C GLY A 238 2.13 -20.37 -7.05
N THR A 239 3.10 -19.89 -6.27
CA THR A 239 3.80 -20.70 -5.25
C THR A 239 2.92 -20.97 -4.04
N PHE A 240 2.03 -20.05 -3.68
CA PHE A 240 1.07 -20.30 -2.61
C PHE A 240 0.14 -21.48 -2.93
N TYR A 241 -0.27 -21.65 -4.20
CA TYR A 241 -1.06 -22.82 -4.64
C TYR A 241 -0.32 -24.15 -4.40
N THR A 242 0.99 -24.19 -4.63
CA THR A 242 1.76 -25.44 -4.56
C THR A 242 2.12 -25.79 -3.12
N LEU A 243 2.51 -24.82 -2.32
CA LEU A 243 2.93 -25.01 -0.93
C LEU A 243 1.76 -25.28 0.01
N ASN A 244 0.59 -24.71 -0.25
CA ASN A 244 -0.56 -24.72 0.66
C ASN A 244 -1.80 -25.39 0.03
N LYS A 245 -1.65 -26.58 -0.57
CA LYS A 245 -2.76 -27.30 -1.26
C LYS A 245 -4.03 -27.48 -0.43
N MET A 246 -3.95 -27.56 0.91
CA MET A 246 -5.11 -27.65 1.81
C MET A 246 -5.67 -26.29 2.28
N LYS A 247 -4.99 -25.17 1.98
CA LYS A 247 -5.40 -23.79 2.29
C LYS A 247 -5.52 -22.94 1.02
N SER A 248 -5.73 -23.57 -0.14
CA SER A 248 -5.77 -22.89 -1.44
C SER A 248 -6.87 -21.84 -1.54
N ASP A 249 -7.87 -21.88 -0.66
CA ASP A 249 -9.05 -21.02 -0.71
C ASP A 249 -8.93 -19.77 0.19
N ASP A 250 -7.84 -19.68 0.95
CA ASP A 250 -7.50 -18.60 1.89
C ASP A 250 -6.65 -17.50 1.19
N LYS A 251 -7.06 -17.10 -0.02
CA LYS A 251 -6.41 -16.04 -0.78
C LYS A 251 -7.40 -14.92 -1.05
N TYR A 252 -6.95 -13.71 -0.75
CA TYR A 252 -7.74 -12.51 -0.89
C TYR A 252 -6.99 -11.49 -1.73
N TYR A 253 -7.70 -10.59 -2.39
CA TYR A 253 -7.10 -9.42 -3.01
C TYR A 253 -7.79 -8.14 -2.54
N ILE A 254 -7.00 -7.06 -2.44
CA ILE A 254 -7.51 -5.70 -2.28
C ILE A 254 -7.50 -5.05 -3.65
N GLU A 255 -8.64 -4.50 -4.02
CA GLU A 255 -8.81 -3.67 -5.21
C GLU A 255 -9.45 -2.35 -4.79
N LEU A 256 -8.75 -1.26 -5.06
CA LEU A 256 -9.16 0.07 -4.63
C LEU A 256 -9.90 0.83 -5.73
N TYR A 257 -9.40 0.77 -6.96
CA TYR A 257 -9.79 1.72 -8.01
C TYR A 257 -10.55 1.06 -9.15
N LYS A 258 -11.58 1.75 -9.65
CA LYS A 258 -12.25 1.36 -10.89
C LYS A 258 -11.35 1.62 -12.09
N GLY A 259 -11.35 0.71 -13.07
CA GLY A 259 -10.73 0.92 -14.37
C GLY A 259 -11.65 1.70 -15.31
N LYS A 260 -11.07 2.44 -16.27
CA LYS A 260 -11.84 3.15 -17.31
C LYS A 260 -12.72 2.21 -18.14
N ASN A 261 -12.20 1.02 -18.45
CA ASN A 261 -12.94 -0.02 -19.14
C ASN A 261 -13.33 -1.08 -18.11
N ASN A 262 -14.53 -1.66 -18.24
CA ASN A 262 -14.93 -2.86 -17.49
C ASN A 262 -13.75 -3.83 -17.48
N GLN A 263 -13.18 -4.04 -16.29
CA GLN A 263 -11.91 -4.72 -16.14
C GLN A 263 -11.97 -6.06 -16.85
N GLN A 264 -11.05 -6.28 -17.78
CA GLN A 264 -10.87 -7.60 -18.37
C GLN A 264 -10.52 -8.54 -17.21
N ASN A 265 -11.28 -9.62 -17.04
CA ASN A 265 -11.03 -10.61 -16.00
C ASN A 265 -9.59 -11.09 -16.10
N ASN A 266 -8.77 -10.72 -15.11
CA ASN A 266 -7.41 -11.20 -15.06
C ASN A 266 -7.42 -12.65 -14.60
N LYS A 267 -7.11 -13.55 -15.53
CA LYS A 267 -7.09 -15.00 -15.28
C LYS A 267 -6.11 -15.40 -14.19
N GLN A 268 -5.09 -14.59 -13.89
CA GLN A 268 -4.18 -14.83 -12.77
C GLN A 268 -4.84 -14.60 -11.39
N LEU A 269 -5.99 -13.91 -11.35
CA LEU A 269 -6.82 -13.72 -10.16
C LEU A 269 -7.93 -14.77 -10.02
N ASP A 270 -8.07 -15.68 -10.98
CA ASP A 270 -9.07 -16.76 -10.89
C ASP A 270 -8.86 -17.57 -9.59
N GLY A 271 -9.93 -17.73 -8.82
CA GLY A 271 -9.90 -18.43 -7.54
C GLY A 271 -9.33 -17.63 -6.36
N ILE A 272 -9.13 -16.31 -6.51
CA ILE A 272 -8.79 -15.38 -5.41
C ILE A 272 -10.04 -14.52 -5.11
N LYS A 273 -10.37 -14.37 -3.82
CA LYS A 273 -11.58 -13.65 -3.39
C LYS A 273 -11.29 -12.16 -3.15
N PRO A 274 -12.20 -11.22 -3.42
CA PRO A 274 -12.02 -9.86 -2.91
C PRO A 274 -12.06 -9.87 -1.38
N LEU A 275 -11.17 -9.11 -0.73
CA LEU A 275 -11.19 -8.92 0.71
C LEU A 275 -12.44 -8.13 1.13
N LYS A 276 -13.32 -8.75 1.92
CA LYS A 276 -14.58 -8.14 2.35
C LYS A 276 -14.45 -7.54 3.76
N ALA A 277 -13.82 -8.27 4.68
CA ALA A 277 -13.62 -7.83 6.04
C ALA A 277 -12.43 -8.53 6.71
N ILE A 278 -12.13 -8.09 7.94
CA ILE A 278 -11.25 -8.81 8.86
C ILE A 278 -12.07 -9.21 10.07
N PHE A 279 -12.08 -10.49 10.39
CA PHE A 279 -12.81 -11.04 11.53
C PHE A 279 -11.88 -11.89 12.39
N SER A 280 -11.75 -11.53 13.68
CA SER A 280 -10.97 -12.29 14.66
C SER A 280 -9.54 -12.63 14.20
N GLY A 281 -8.83 -11.66 13.63
CA GLY A 281 -7.45 -11.87 13.15
C GLY A 281 -7.33 -12.68 11.86
N ARG A 282 -8.41 -12.77 11.05
CA ARG A 282 -8.42 -13.46 9.76
C ARG A 282 -9.06 -12.62 8.66
N LEU A 283 -8.56 -12.80 7.45
CA LEU A 283 -9.14 -12.25 6.22
C LEU A 283 -10.39 -13.05 5.83
N VAL A 284 -11.46 -12.35 5.45
CA VAL A 284 -12.75 -12.92 4.98
C VAL A 284 -13.33 -12.16 3.79
#